data_AF-A0A933R4X3-F1
#
_entry.id   AF-A0A933R4X3-F1
#
_cell.length_a   1.000
_cell.length_b   1.000
_cell.length_c   1.000
_cell.angle_alpha   90.00
_cell.angle_beta   90.00
_cell.angle_gamma   90.00
#
_symmetry.space_group_name_H-M   'P 1'
#
loop_
_entity.id
_entity.type
_entity.pdbx_description
1 polymer ?
#
loop_
_entity_poly.entity_id
_entity_poly.type
_entity_poly.pdbx_seq_one_letter_code
_entity_poly.pdbx_strand_id
1 'polypeptide(L)'
;MTNDFKVIDEQYEAGRRALGSYVTGFVLSVILTIIPYFIVVRHMFEEQSLIWAAVLFAVTQLFVQVVFFLHLSKKSKPLWNMIVFAFTIFVVSFLVIGSLWIMYNLNYNMTDTSPANTNEGYIPK
;
A
#
# COMPACT_ATOMS: atom_id res chain seq x y z
N MET A 1 0.36 -20.24 46.30
CA MET A 1 1.53 -20.72 45.54
C MET A 1 1.14 -21.30 44.17
N THR A 2 0.06 -22.08 44.03
CA THR A 2 -0.40 -22.61 42.72
C THR A 2 -0.94 -21.55 41.74
N ASN A 3 -1.54 -20.46 42.25
CA ASN A 3 -2.10 -19.41 41.40
C ASN A 3 -1.02 -18.59 40.67
N ASP A 4 0.14 -18.38 41.29
CA ASP A 4 1.23 -17.62 40.66
C ASP A 4 1.84 -18.38 39.47
N PHE A 5 2.03 -19.70 39.60
CA PHE A 5 2.54 -20.53 38.50
C PHE A 5 1.58 -20.55 37.30
N LYS A 6 0.27 -20.65 37.55
CA LYS A 6 -0.76 -20.63 36.50
C LYS A 6 -0.83 -19.28 35.78
N VAL A 7 -0.72 -18.17 36.50
CA VAL A 7 -0.70 -16.82 35.90
C VAL A 7 0.55 -16.61 35.04
N ILE A 8 1.71 -17.13 35.44
CA ILE A 8 2.95 -17.03 34.66
C ILE A 8 2.85 -17.81 33.34
N ASP A 9 2.30 -19.03 33.35
CA ASP A 9 2.09 -19.84 32.14
C ASP A 9 1.09 -19.18 31.17
N GLU A 10 -0.01 -18.61 31.69
CA GLU A 10 -1.05 -17.94 30.89
C GLU A 10 -0.51 -16.65 30.23
N GLN A 11 0.32 -15.88 30.95
CA GLN A 11 1.02 -14.71 30.40
C GLN A 11 2.08 -15.12 29.36
N TYR A 12 2.77 -16.25 29.57
CA TYR A 12 3.78 -16.77 28.65
C TYR A 12 3.16 -17.29 27.34
N GLU A 13 2.04 -18.01 27.40
CA GLU A 13 1.28 -18.43 26.21
C GLU A 13 0.64 -17.25 25.47
N ALA A 14 0.08 -16.28 26.20
CA ALA A 14 -0.50 -15.08 25.59
C ALA A 14 0.56 -14.24 24.86
N GLY A 15 1.74 -14.07 25.47
CA GLY A 15 2.89 -13.43 24.83
C GLY A 15 3.37 -14.18 23.59
N ARG A 16 3.47 -15.50 23.65
CA ARG A 16 3.88 -16.34 22.51
C ARG A 16 2.89 -16.30 21.35
N ARG A 17 1.58 -16.32 21.62
CA ARG A 17 0.54 -16.17 20.58
C ARG A 17 0.54 -14.77 19.96
N ALA A 18 0.75 -13.73 20.76
CA ALA A 18 0.86 -12.36 20.25
C ALA A 18 2.07 -12.20 19.33
N LEU A 19 3.26 -12.64 19.78
CA LEU A 19 4.48 -12.64 18.97
C LEU A 19 4.35 -13.48 17.70
N GLY A 20 3.72 -14.66 17.79
CA GLY A 20 3.48 -15.55 16.66
C GLY A 20 2.69 -14.87 15.54
N SER A 21 1.63 -14.12 15.87
CA SER A 21 0.81 -13.39 14.90
C SER A 21 1.55 -12.23 14.21
N TYR A 22 2.47 -11.55 14.91
CA TYR A 22 3.29 -10.49 14.31
C TYR A 22 4.32 -11.07 13.34
N VAL A 23 4.96 -12.17 13.73
CA VAL A 23 5.94 -12.86 12.89
C VAL A 23 5.30 -13.44 11.64
N THR A 24 4.07 -13.97 11.73
CA THR A 24 3.37 -14.47 10.53
C THR A 24 3.12 -13.36 9.52
N GLY A 25 2.71 -12.18 9.99
CA GLY A 25 2.48 -11.02 9.13
C GLY A 25 3.72 -10.46 8.49
N PHE A 26 4.81 -10.41 9.24
CA PHE A 26 6.12 -10.03 8.74
C PHE A 26 6.60 -10.99 7.64
N VAL A 27 6.52 -12.31 7.88
CA VAL A 27 6.91 -13.32 6.90
C VAL A 27 6.05 -13.26 5.63
N LEU A 28 4.73 -13.07 5.77
CA LEU A 28 3.83 -12.96 4.62
C LEU A 28 4.18 -11.74 3.75
N SER A 29 4.46 -10.58 4.37
CA SER A 29 4.88 -9.36 3.65
C SER A 29 6.22 -9.53 2.94
N VAL A 30 7.19 -10.21 3.57
CA VAL A 30 8.49 -10.51 2.98
C VAL A 30 8.33 -11.42 1.76
N ILE A 31 7.56 -12.51 1.87
CA ILE A 31 7.29 -13.41 0.74
C ILE A 31 6.62 -12.65 -0.40
N LEU A 32 5.61 -11.83 -0.10
CA LEU A 32 4.89 -11.05 -1.08
C LEU A 32 5.75 -9.96 -1.75
N THR A 33 6.87 -9.57 -1.15
CA THR A 33 7.85 -8.63 -1.74
C THR A 33 8.87 -9.37 -2.61
N ILE A 34 9.30 -10.55 -2.20
CA ILE A 34 10.32 -11.33 -2.91
C ILE A 34 9.77 -11.84 -4.25
N ILE A 35 8.53 -12.32 -4.28
CA ILE A 35 7.87 -12.81 -5.51
C ILE A 35 7.88 -11.76 -6.64
N PRO A 36 7.37 -10.53 -6.45
CA PRO A 36 7.41 -9.51 -7.48
C PRO A 36 8.80 -9.03 -7.83
N TYR A 37 9.69 -8.92 -6.84
CA TYR A 37 11.07 -8.55 -7.09
C TYR A 37 11.72 -9.51 -8.10
N PHE A 38 11.52 -10.83 -7.92
CA PHE A 38 12.03 -11.82 -8.88
C PHE A 38 11.39 -11.69 -10.26
N ILE A 39 10.08 -11.45 -10.34
CA ILE A 39 9.35 -11.29 -11.62
C ILE A 39 9.88 -10.07 -12.38
N VAL A 40 10.09 -8.94 -11.70
CA VAL A 40 10.58 -7.70 -12.31
C VAL A 40 12.06 -7.83 -12.72
N VAL A 41 12.92 -8.37 -11.86
CA VAL A 41 14.37 -8.49 -12.15
C VAL A 41 14.65 -9.43 -13.31
N ARG A 42 13.88 -10.51 -13.46
CA ARG A 42 14.07 -11.47 -14.56
C ARG A 42 13.70 -10.92 -15.94
N HIS A 43 13.12 -9.71 -16.03
CA HIS A 43 12.73 -9.05 -17.29
C HIS A 43 12.04 -10.02 -18.28
N MET A 44 11.19 -10.92 -17.77
CA MET A 44 10.59 -11.98 -18.62
C MET A 44 9.52 -11.45 -19.58
N PHE A 45 9.21 -10.16 -19.52
CA PHE A 45 8.19 -9.48 -20.31
C PHE A 45 8.71 -8.16 -20.87
N GLU A 46 8.04 -7.68 -21.93
CA GLU A 46 8.24 -6.39 -22.57
C GLU A 46 8.20 -5.22 -21.57
N GLU A 47 8.97 -4.15 -21.79
CA GLU A 47 9.19 -3.05 -20.82
C GLU A 47 7.89 -2.45 -20.28
N GLN A 48 6.87 -2.34 -21.13
CA GLN A 48 5.57 -1.78 -20.73
C GLN A 48 4.81 -2.70 -19.76
N SER A 49 4.92 -4.03 -19.95
CA SER A 49 4.30 -5.01 -19.06
C SER A 49 4.98 -5.06 -17.69
N LEU A 50 6.30 -4.86 -17.65
CA LEU A 50 7.07 -4.74 -16.41
C LEU A 50 6.62 -3.56 -15.55
N ILE A 51 6.39 -2.40 -16.17
CA ILE A 51 5.93 -1.19 -15.47
C ILE A 51 4.56 -1.44 -14.83
N TRP A 52 3.60 -1.99 -15.58
CA TRP A 52 2.27 -2.31 -15.05
C TRP A 52 2.32 -3.34 -13.92
N ALA A 53 3.13 -4.38 -14.06
CA ALA A 53 3.32 -5.39 -13.01
C ALA A 53 3.93 -4.77 -11.75
N ALA A 54 4.94 -3.92 -11.88
CA ALA A 54 5.59 -3.24 -10.76
C ALA A 54 4.62 -2.33 -10.00
N VAL A 55 3.81 -1.54 -10.70
CA VAL A 55 2.78 -0.68 -10.09
C VAL A 55 1.74 -1.51 -9.35
N LEU A 56 1.23 -2.59 -9.95
CA LEU A 56 0.24 -3.47 -9.32
C LEU A 56 0.77 -4.08 -8.02
N PHE A 57 2.01 -4.56 -8.04
CA PHE A 57 2.65 -5.11 -6.86
C PHE A 57 2.97 -4.05 -5.81
N ALA A 58 3.37 -2.85 -6.20
CA ALA A 58 3.59 -1.74 -5.27
C ALA A 58 2.30 -1.37 -4.52
N VAL A 59 1.16 -1.29 -5.22
CA VAL A 59 -0.15 -1.01 -4.62
C VAL A 59 -0.58 -2.14 -3.69
N THR A 60 -0.44 -3.40 -4.13
CA THR A 60 -0.79 -4.56 -3.31
C THR A 60 0.07 -4.63 -2.05
N GLN A 61 1.36 -4.32 -2.17
CA GLN A 61 2.30 -4.30 -1.07
C GLN A 61 1.99 -3.18 -0.07
N LEU A 62 1.59 -2.00 -0.54
CA LEU A 62 1.10 -0.90 0.31
C LEU A 62 -0.11 -1.37 1.15
N PHE A 63 -1.08 -2.05 0.54
CA PHE A 63 -2.23 -2.59 1.26
C PHE A 63 -1.81 -3.60 2.34
N VAL A 64 -0.94 -4.56 2.00
CA VAL A 64 -0.48 -5.59 2.95
C VAL A 64 0.29 -4.98 4.11
N GLN A 65 1.17 -4.00 3.85
CA GLN A 65 1.90 -3.28 4.90
C GLN A 65 0.97 -2.48 5.81
N VAL A 66 -0.04 -1.79 5.26
CA VAL A 66 -1.01 -1.06 6.07
C VAL A 66 -1.83 -2.03 6.93
N VAL A 67 -2.25 -3.18 6.39
CA VAL A 67 -3.01 -4.21 7.13
C VAL A 67 -2.20 -4.88 8.22
N PHE A 68 -0.93 -5.21 7.98
CA PHE A 68 -0.11 -5.94 8.96
C PHE A 68 0.66 -5.05 9.92
N PHE A 69 1.20 -3.92 9.45
CA PHE A 69 2.11 -3.07 10.21
C PHE A 69 1.37 -2.00 11.01
N LEU A 70 0.23 -1.49 10.50
CA LEU A 70 -0.64 -0.57 11.25
C LEU A 70 -1.58 -1.28 12.22
N HIS A 71 -1.52 -2.62 12.32
CA HIS A 71 -2.26 -3.42 13.29
C HIS A 71 -1.64 -3.40 14.70
N LEU A 72 -1.04 -2.27 15.10
CA LEU A 72 -0.45 -2.15 16.42
C LEU A 72 -1.52 -1.72 17.44
N SER A 73 -2.45 -2.62 17.75
CA SER A 73 -3.16 -2.73 19.05
C SER A 73 -4.24 -3.81 18.99
N LYS A 74 -3.83 -5.07 19.07
CA LYS A 74 -4.70 -6.17 19.57
C LYS A 74 -4.86 -6.05 21.09
N LYS A 75 -5.22 -4.89 21.63
CA LYS A 75 -5.61 -4.74 23.04
C LYS A 75 -7.09 -4.40 23.11
N SER A 76 -7.87 -5.44 23.41
CA SER A 76 -9.14 -5.40 24.13
C SER A 76 -10.20 -4.36 23.71
N LYS A 77 -10.54 -4.30 22.40
CA LYS A 77 -11.84 -3.83 21.82
C LYS A 77 -11.84 -4.10 20.30
N PRO A 78 -12.09 -5.35 19.87
CA PRO A 78 -11.71 -5.85 18.54
C PRO A 78 -12.49 -5.28 17.35
N LEU A 79 -13.75 -4.87 17.51
CA LEU A 79 -14.59 -4.46 16.37
C LEU A 79 -14.45 -2.97 16.01
N TRP A 80 -14.33 -2.09 17.00
CA TRP A 80 -14.25 -0.65 16.77
C TRP A 80 -12.96 -0.23 16.08
N ASN A 81 -11.83 -0.85 16.43
CA ASN A 81 -10.56 -0.55 15.80
C ASN A 81 -10.51 -1.05 14.34
N MET A 82 -11.19 -2.16 14.05
CA MET A 82 -11.31 -2.68 12.68
C MET A 82 -12.15 -1.75 11.79
N ILE A 83 -13.22 -1.17 12.33
CA ILE A 83 -14.07 -0.20 11.61
C ILE A 83 -13.29 1.07 11.29
N VAL A 84 -12.58 1.65 12.26
CA VAL A 84 -11.76 2.85 12.04
C VAL A 84 -10.68 2.58 11.01
N PHE A 85 -10.03 1.42 11.08
CA PHE A 85 -8.99 1.02 10.14
C PHE A 85 -9.51 0.85 8.70
N ALA A 86 -10.65 0.16 8.53
CA ALA A 86 -11.30 0.01 7.23
C ALA A 86 -11.72 1.38 6.65
N PHE A 87 -12.21 2.28 7.50
CA PHE A 87 -12.55 3.65 7.12
C PHE A 87 -11.33 4.45 6.65
N THR A 88 -10.18 4.34 7.34
CA THR A 88 -8.94 5.00 6.92
C THR A 88 -8.48 4.51 5.55
N ILE A 89 -8.49 3.20 5.29
CA ILE A 89 -8.12 2.64 3.98
C ILE A 89 -9.05 3.17 2.89
N PHE A 90 -10.37 3.16 3.15
CA PHE A 90 -11.37 3.68 2.22
C PHE A 90 -11.07 5.14 1.85
N VAL A 91 -10.86 6.00 2.85
CA VAL A 91 -10.54 7.41 2.62
C VAL A 91 -9.24 7.58 1.82
N VAL A 92 -8.18 6.85 2.16
CA VAL A 92 -6.89 6.94 1.44
C VAL A 92 -7.04 6.51 -0.02
N SER A 93 -7.76 5.42 -0.30
CA SER A 93 -8.03 5.00 -1.69
C SER A 93 -8.83 6.05 -2.47
N PHE A 94 -9.85 6.64 -1.86
CA PHE A 94 -10.61 7.73 -2.48
C PHE A 94 -9.75 8.96 -2.75
N LEU A 95 -8.86 9.33 -1.83
CA LEU A 95 -7.96 10.46 -2.01
C LEU A 95 -6.96 10.23 -3.15
N VAL A 96 -6.35 9.05 -3.25
CA VAL A 96 -5.37 8.74 -4.31
C VAL A 96 -6.04 8.68 -5.68
N ILE A 97 -7.15 7.94 -5.80
CA ILE A 97 -7.90 7.84 -7.06
C ILE A 97 -8.46 9.21 -7.44
N GLY A 98 -9.03 9.94 -6.47
CA GLY A 98 -9.56 11.28 -6.65
C GLY A 98 -8.49 12.28 -7.07
N SER A 99 -7.30 12.27 -6.45
CA SER A 99 -6.22 13.20 -6.80
C SER A 99 -5.67 12.92 -8.20
N LEU A 100 -5.48 11.65 -8.56
CA LEU A 100 -5.04 11.26 -9.89
C LEU A 100 -6.08 11.66 -10.94
N TRP A 101 -7.37 11.44 -10.67
CA TRP A 101 -8.46 11.82 -11.58
C TRP A 101 -8.56 13.34 -11.74
N ILE A 102 -8.49 14.10 -10.65
CA ILE A 102 -8.53 15.57 -10.69
C ILE A 102 -7.35 16.11 -11.48
N MET A 103 -6.13 15.61 -11.23
CA MET A 103 -4.94 16.06 -11.95
C MET A 103 -5.00 15.71 -13.44
N TYR A 104 -5.48 14.50 -13.78
CA TYR A 104 -5.68 14.10 -15.17
C TYR A 104 -6.72 14.98 -15.87
N ASN A 105 -7.84 15.26 -15.21
CA ASN A 105 -8.92 16.09 -15.74
C ASN A 105 -8.48 17.56 -15.90
N LEU A 106 -7.81 18.13 -14.90
CA LEU A 106 -7.21 19.47 -14.99
C LEU A 106 -6.18 19.55 -16.11
N ASN A 107 -5.28 18.57 -16.22
CA ASN A 107 -4.29 18.55 -17.28
C ASN A 107 -4.96 18.51 -18.65
N TYR A 108 -5.94 17.62 -18.85
CA TYR A 108 -6.72 17.55 -20.10
C TYR A 108 -7.40 18.89 -20.43
N ASN A 109 -8.05 19.53 -19.45
CA ASN A 109 -8.75 20.81 -19.66
C ASN A 109 -7.80 22.01 -19.81
N MET A 110 -6.55 21.93 -19.37
CA MET A 110 -5.55 22.99 -19.51
C MET A 110 -4.62 22.80 -20.71
N THR A 111 -4.47 21.57 -21.24
CA THR A 111 -3.69 21.31 -22.46
C THR A 111 -4.44 21.63 -23.75
N ASP A 112 -5.78 21.70 -23.71
CA ASP A 112 -6.62 22.09 -24.86
C ASP A 112 -6.61 23.61 -25.17
N THR A 113 -5.96 24.44 -24.34
CA THR A 113 -5.75 25.87 -24.62
C THR A 113 -4.30 26.21 -24.93
N SER A 114 -3.74 25.55 -25.94
CA SER A 114 -2.64 26.14 -26.71
C SER A 114 -3.06 26.18 -28.17
N PRO A 115 -3.64 27.28 -28.68
CA PRO A 115 -3.37 27.60 -30.06
C PRO A 115 -1.86 27.76 -30.12
N ALA A 116 -1.19 26.87 -30.87
CA ALA A 116 0.11 27.18 -31.40
C ALA A 116 0.07 28.63 -31.87
N ASN A 117 0.82 29.53 -31.20
CA ASN A 117 1.10 30.84 -31.73
C ASN A 117 2.02 30.63 -32.94
N THR A 118 1.35 30.22 -34.00
CA THR A 118 1.62 30.52 -35.38
C THR A 118 2.28 31.91 -35.47
N ASN A 119 3.53 31.93 -35.96
CA ASN A 119 4.18 33.09 -36.62
C ASN A 119 4.88 34.19 -35.78
N GLU A 120 5.83 33.88 -34.89
CA GLU A 120 6.77 34.90 -34.35
C GLU A 120 8.27 34.59 -34.58
N GLY A 121 8.61 34.08 -35.78
CA GLY A 121 10.01 33.77 -36.12
C GLY A 121 10.41 33.85 -37.60
N TYR A 122 9.61 34.46 -38.48
CA TYR A 122 10.00 34.66 -39.89
C TYR A 122 10.44 36.11 -40.13
N ILE A 123 11.76 36.34 -40.08
CA ILE A 123 12.39 37.57 -40.58
C ILE A 123 12.68 37.34 -42.08
N PRO A 124 12.03 38.05 -43.02
CA PRO A 124 12.39 37.95 -44.43
C PRO A 124 13.77 38.57 -44.68
N LYS A 125 14.62 37.85 -45.43
CA LYS A 125 15.85 38.38 -46.04
C LYS A 125 15.65 38.53 -47.54
#